data_AF-A0A931AP59-F1
#
_entry.id   AF-A0A931AP59-F1
#
_cell.length_a   1.000
_cell.length_b   1.000
_cell.length_c   1.000
_cell.angle_alpha   90.00
_cell.angle_beta   90.00
_cell.angle_gamma   90.00
#
_symmetry.space_group_name_H-M   'P 1'
#
loop_
_entity.id
_entity.type
_entity.pdbx_description
1 polymer ?
#
loop_
_entity_poly.entity_id
_entity_poly.type
_entity_poly.pdbx_seq_one_letter_code
_entity_poly.pdbx_strand_id
1 'polypeptide(L)'
;MSAAVARVIELRPAEEGPPSLTLRVGDLLMVWATGARVRSGADSLELLGPFLIGVLGTDGQVHAPEGLPSKVALVARRSGRAEIDFALGGPWPALRRMTMTLVVE
;
A
#
# COMPACT_ATOMS: atom_id res chain seq x y z
N MET A 1 -18.91 -21.00 -8.76
CA MET A 1 -18.63 -19.59 -8.42
C MET A 1 -17.36 -19.19 -9.14
N SER A 2 -17.41 -18.24 -10.08
CA SER A 2 -16.17 -17.67 -10.62
C SER A 2 -15.49 -16.93 -9.48
N ALA A 3 -14.24 -17.28 -9.16
CA ALA A 3 -13.44 -16.45 -8.26
C ALA A 3 -13.38 -15.04 -8.89
N ALA A 4 -13.71 -14.01 -8.12
CA ALA A 4 -13.50 -12.65 -8.58
C ALA A 4 -11.99 -12.46 -8.81
N VAL A 5 -11.62 -11.86 -9.94
CA VAL A 5 -10.21 -11.61 -10.28
C VAL A 5 -9.68 -10.54 -9.32
N ALA A 6 -8.65 -10.90 -8.54
CA ALA A 6 -7.93 -9.96 -7.70
C ALA A 6 -7.29 -8.86 -8.53
N ARG A 7 -7.33 -7.61 -8.04
CA ARG A 7 -6.75 -6.46 -8.74
C ARG A 7 -5.47 -6.02 -8.05
N VAL A 8 -4.50 -5.59 -8.83
CA VAL A 8 -3.37 -4.79 -8.33
C VAL A 8 -3.72 -3.32 -8.56
N ILE A 9 -3.82 -2.56 -7.48
CA ILE A 9 -4.21 -1.15 -7.48
C ILE A 9 -2.99 -0.34 -7.05
N GLU A 10 -2.48 0.51 -7.94
CA GLU A 10 -1.40 1.43 -7.58
C GLU A 10 -1.96 2.80 -7.20
N LEU A 11 -1.63 3.26 -6.00
CA LEU A 11 -1.91 4.60 -5.54
C LEU A 11 -0.60 5.37 -5.44
N ARG A 12 -0.48 6.46 -6.20
CA ARG A 12 0.57 7.46 -6.02
C ARG A 12 -0.07 8.68 -5.35
N PRO A 13 0.06 8.84 -4.03
CA PRO A 13 -0.51 10.00 -3.35
C PRO A 13 0.10 11.28 -3.92
N ALA A 14 -0.75 12.22 -4.35
CA ALA A 14 -0.35 13.62 -4.49
C ALA A 14 -0.27 14.25 -3.08
N GLU A 15 -0.20 15.59 -2.98
CA GLU A 15 -0.33 16.24 -1.66
C GLU A 15 -1.64 15.89 -0.93
N GLU A 16 -2.68 15.47 -1.68
CA GLU A 16 -3.93 14.94 -1.16
C GLU A 16 -4.32 13.64 -1.90
N GLY A 17 -4.43 12.52 -1.17
CA GLY A 17 -5.08 11.30 -1.64
C GLY A 17 -6.57 11.30 -1.28
N PRO A 18 -7.38 10.38 -1.84
CA PRO A 18 -8.78 10.28 -1.44
C PRO A 18 -8.88 9.92 0.06
N PRO A 19 -9.82 10.50 0.81
CA PRO A 19 -9.97 10.21 2.24
C PRO A 19 -10.43 8.77 2.50
N SER A 20 -11.04 8.14 1.49
CA SER A 20 -11.43 6.73 1.54
C SER A 20 -11.28 6.02 0.19
N LEU A 21 -10.97 4.72 0.24
CA LEU A 21 -10.92 3.84 -0.92
C LEU A 21 -11.65 2.53 -0.64
N THR A 22 -12.52 2.11 -1.57
CA THR A 22 -13.19 0.81 -1.53
C THR A 22 -12.38 -0.24 -2.26
N LEU A 23 -12.13 -1.35 -1.59
CA LEU A 23 -11.42 -2.53 -2.05
C LEU A 23 -12.36 -3.74 -2.03
N ARG A 24 -12.00 -4.77 -2.80
CA ARG A 24 -12.63 -6.09 -2.73
C ARG A 24 -11.70 -7.02 -1.97
N VAL A 25 -12.27 -8.03 -1.31
CA VAL A 25 -11.47 -9.13 -0.77
C VAL A 25 -10.58 -9.72 -1.89
N GLY A 26 -9.28 -9.82 -1.61
CA GLY A 26 -8.25 -10.28 -2.53
C GLY A 26 -7.50 -9.18 -3.28
N ASP A 27 -7.98 -7.93 -3.28
CA ASP A 27 -7.24 -6.83 -3.90
C ASP A 27 -5.88 -6.59 -3.20
N LEU A 28 -4.87 -6.29 -4.02
CA LEU A 28 -3.56 -5.82 -3.59
C LEU A 28 -3.47 -4.31 -3.84
N LEU A 29 -3.30 -3.54 -2.77
CA LEU A 29 -3.06 -2.10 -2.83
C LEU A 29 -1.56 -1.82 -2.68
N MET A 30 -0.98 -1.12 -3.64
CA MET A 30 0.41 -0.66 -3.63
C MET A 30 0.45 0.86 -3.56
N VAL A 31 0.91 1.42 -2.45
CA VAL A 31 0.96 2.87 -2.21
C VAL A 31 2.40 3.36 -2.28
N TRP A 32 2.65 4.44 -3.02
CA TRP A 32 3.94 5.14 -2.97
C TRP A 32 4.12 5.81 -1.60
N ALA A 33 4.88 5.15 -0.73
CA ALA A 33 5.09 5.50 0.66
C ALA A 33 6.37 4.80 1.16
N THR A 34 7.03 5.40 2.15
CA THR A 34 8.23 4.83 2.79
C THR A 34 7.88 3.91 3.96
N GLY A 35 6.63 3.92 4.42
CA GLY A 35 6.13 3.07 5.49
C GLY A 35 4.64 3.28 5.73
N ALA A 36 4.04 2.40 6.53
CA ALA A 36 2.65 2.55 6.95
C ALA A 36 2.39 1.93 8.32
N ARG A 37 1.28 2.33 8.93
CA ARG A 37 0.79 1.81 10.20
C ARG A 37 -0.72 1.61 10.14
N VAL A 38 -1.16 0.38 10.33
CA VAL A 38 -2.59 0.07 10.55
C VAL A 38 -2.99 0.60 11.92
N ARG A 39 -4.00 1.47 11.97
CA ARG A 39 -4.57 2.01 13.21
C ARG A 39 -5.71 1.14 13.74
N SER A 40 -6.52 0.61 12.83
CA SER A 40 -7.69 -0.24 13.11
C SER A 40 -7.97 -1.16 11.91
N GLY A 41 -8.74 -2.25 12.13
CA GLY A 41 -9.17 -3.16 11.07
C GLY A 41 -8.09 -4.11 10.54
N ALA A 42 -7.14 -4.53 11.39
CA ALA A 42 -6.05 -5.45 11.03
C ALA A 42 -6.53 -6.88 10.65
N ASP A 43 -7.79 -7.20 10.91
CA ASP A 43 -8.47 -8.42 10.48
C ASP A 43 -8.99 -8.32 9.03
N SER A 44 -9.28 -7.10 8.56
CA SER A 44 -9.79 -6.77 7.22
C SER A 44 -8.65 -6.55 6.22
N LEU A 45 -7.53 -5.98 6.69
CA LEU A 45 -6.34 -5.71 5.88
C LEU A 45 -5.09 -6.29 6.49
N GLU A 46 -4.25 -6.87 5.64
CA GLU A 46 -2.89 -7.26 5.99
C GLU A 46 -1.90 -6.26 5.39
N LEU A 47 -1.08 -5.64 6.24
CA LEU A 47 0.09 -4.87 5.82
C LEU A 47 1.23 -5.83 5.53
N LEU A 48 1.59 -6.02 4.26
CA LEU A 48 2.72 -6.86 3.86
C LEU A 48 4.07 -6.19 4.18
N GLY A 49 4.09 -4.86 4.21
CA GLY A 49 5.24 -4.06 4.60
C GLY A 49 5.68 -3.06 3.54
N PRO A 50 6.78 -2.34 3.81
CA PRO A 50 7.45 -1.49 2.85
C PRO A 50 8.37 -2.31 1.92
N PHE A 51 8.42 -1.93 0.64
CA PHE A 51 9.18 -2.59 -0.41
C PHE A 51 9.97 -1.57 -1.22
N LEU A 52 11.17 -1.99 -1.63
CA LEU A 52 11.95 -1.34 -2.69
C LEU A 52 11.57 -1.98 -4.03
N ILE A 53 11.25 -1.18 -5.03
CA ILE A 53 10.83 -1.72 -6.34
C ILE A 53 12.05 -2.15 -7.14
N GLY A 54 12.09 -3.44 -7.48
CA GLY A 54 13.08 -4.01 -8.38
C GLY A 54 12.51 -4.34 -9.76
N VAL A 55 13.39 -4.50 -10.74
CA VAL A 55 13.10 -4.95 -12.11
C VAL A 55 13.94 -6.19 -12.39
N LEU A 56 13.35 -7.21 -13.01
CA LEU A 56 14.05 -8.41 -13.46
C LEU A 56 14.80 -8.10 -14.77
N GLY A 57 16.11 -8.27 -14.76
CA GLY A 57 16.97 -8.20 -15.94
C GLY A 57 16.83 -9.44 -16.83
N THR A 58 17.26 -9.32 -18.09
CA THR A 58 17.29 -10.45 -19.03
C THR A 58 18.34 -11.51 -18.66
N ASP A 59 19.26 -11.18 -17.77
CA ASP A 59 20.25 -12.06 -17.15
C ASP A 59 19.68 -12.86 -15.95
N GLY A 60 18.40 -12.67 -15.64
CA GLY A 60 17.74 -13.31 -14.50
C GLY A 60 18.06 -12.67 -13.15
N GLN A 61 18.75 -11.52 -13.11
CA GLN A 61 19.07 -10.80 -11.88
C GLN A 61 18.02 -9.74 -11.55
N VAL A 62 17.81 -9.46 -10.26
CA VAL A 62 16.93 -8.38 -9.81
C VAL A 62 17.75 -7.11 -9.61
N HIS A 63 17.42 -6.06 -10.35
CA HIS A 63 18.01 -4.74 -10.19
C HIS A 63 17.05 -3.83 -9.42
N ALA A 64 17.52 -3.21 -8.35
CA ALA A 64 16.76 -2.24 -7.58
C ALA A 64 17.62 -1.00 -7.34
N PRO A 65 17.04 0.21 -7.29
CA PRO A 65 17.78 1.42 -6.98
C PRO A 65 18.30 1.35 -5.54
N GLU A 66 19.49 1.85 -5.27
CA GLU A 66 19.93 2.03 -3.88
C GLU A 66 19.03 3.04 -3.16
N GLY A 67 18.74 2.80 -1.88
CA GLY A 67 18.02 3.75 -1.03
C GLY A 67 16.88 3.15 -0.21
N LEU A 68 15.99 4.04 0.25
CA LEU A 68 14.86 3.69 1.10
C LEU A 68 13.71 3.03 0.31
N PRO A 69 12.85 2.25 0.99
CA PRO A 69 11.64 1.70 0.36
C PRO A 69 10.79 2.79 -0.32
N SER A 70 10.21 2.43 -1.46
CA SER A 70 9.44 3.36 -2.30
C SER A 70 7.95 3.03 -2.36
N LYS A 71 7.54 1.84 -1.91
CA LYS A 71 6.13 1.44 -1.86
C LYS A 71 5.79 0.69 -0.58
N VAL A 72 4.54 0.75 -0.18
CA VAL A 72 3.93 -0.13 0.83
C VAL A 72 2.88 -0.98 0.15
N ALA A 73 2.83 -2.28 0.46
CA ALA A 73 1.82 -3.19 -0.05
C ALA A 73 0.85 -3.67 1.05
N LEU A 74 -0.44 -3.72 0.72
CA LEU A 74 -1.51 -4.22 1.56
C LEU A 74 -2.40 -5.18 0.79
N VAL A 75 -2.90 -6.22 1.47
CA VAL A 75 -3.88 -7.15 0.91
C VAL A 75 -5.19 -7.04 1.66
N ALA A 76 -6.29 -6.91 0.92
CA ALA A 76 -7.65 -7.03 1.45
C ALA A 76 -7.97 -8.49 1.76
N ARG A 77 -8.14 -8.82 3.05
CA ARG A 77 -8.34 -10.19 3.53
C ARG A 77 -9.79 -10.52 3.83
N ARG A 78 -10.50 -9.58 4.45
CA ARG A 78 -11.89 -9.76 4.87
C ARG A 78 -12.64 -8.45 4.72
N SER A 79 -13.95 -8.57 4.47
CA SER A 79 -14.84 -7.42 4.43
C SER A 79 -14.85 -6.72 5.80
N GLY A 80 -14.88 -5.39 5.77
CA GLY A 80 -14.74 -4.56 6.96
C GLY A 80 -14.14 -3.20 6.66
N ARG A 81 -13.83 -2.45 7.71
CA ARG A 81 -13.27 -1.09 7.62
C ARG A 81 -11.96 -1.02 8.39
N ALA A 82 -10.97 -0.40 7.77
CA ALA A 82 -9.66 -0.19 8.37
C ALA A 82 -9.21 1.27 8.18
N GLU A 83 -8.40 1.76 9.11
CA GLU A 83 -7.75 3.07 9.02
C GLU A 83 -6.24 2.87 9.02
N ILE A 84 -5.56 3.55 8.09
CA ILE A 84 -4.12 3.40 7.90
C ILE A 84 -3.45 4.76 7.75
N ASP A 85 -2.31 4.91 8.39
CA ASP A 85 -1.38 6.00 8.14
C ASP A 85 -0.29 5.56 7.17
N PHE A 86 -0.05 6.35 6.13
CA PHE A 86 1.09 6.22 5.24
C PHE A 86 2.11 7.32 5.54
N ALA A 87 3.40 6.96 5.56
CA ALA A 87 4.50 7.91 5.55
C ALA A 87 4.91 8.17 4.10
N LEU A 88 4.77 9.40 3.63
CA LEU A 88 5.05 9.77 2.22
C LEU A 88 6.50 10.23 2.00
N GLY A 89 7.30 10.30 3.06
CA GLY A 89 8.64 10.87 3.04
C GLY A 89 8.65 12.37 3.34
N GLY A 90 9.81 13.00 3.17
CA GLY A 90 10.06 14.40 3.54
C GLY A 90 11.26 14.55 4.47
N PRO A 91 11.85 15.75 4.58
CA PRO A 91 12.98 15.99 5.48
C PRO A 91 12.55 15.80 6.93
N TRP A 92 13.40 15.22 7.77
CA TRP A 92 13.16 15.20 9.21
C TRP A 92 13.25 16.63 9.78
N PRO A 93 12.33 17.08 10.65
CA PRO A 93 11.19 16.36 11.24
C PRO A 93 9.87 16.46 10.44
N ALA A 94 9.84 17.17 9.32
CA ALA A 94 8.67 17.42 8.46
C ALA A 94 8.28 16.21 7.57
N LEU A 95 8.19 15.02 8.16
CA LEU A 95 7.66 13.82 7.49
C LEU A 95 6.19 14.04 7.12
N ARG A 96 5.89 13.98 5.83
CA ARG A 96 4.50 14.04 5.35
C ARG A 96 3.81 12.71 5.61
N ARG A 97 2.58 12.78 6.09
CA ARG A 97 1.73 11.63 6.37
C ARG A 97 0.37 11.79 5.72
N MET A 98 -0.24 10.68 5.36
CA MET A 98 -1.60 10.61 4.85
C MET A 98 -2.35 9.53 5.63
N THR A 99 -3.50 9.90 6.20
CA THR A 99 -4.42 8.93 6.81
C THR A 99 -5.51 8.61 5.79
N MET A 100 -5.79 7.33 5.57
CA MET A 100 -6.82 6.89 4.64
C MET A 100 -7.73 5.83 5.29
N THR A 101 -9.03 5.96 5.05
CA THR A 101 -9.99 4.89 5.33
C THR A 101 -10.00 3.88 4.19
N LEU A 102 -9.89 2.60 4.50
CA LEU A 102 -10.06 1.52 3.55
C LEU A 102 -11.31 0.73 3.91
N VAL A 103 -12.21 0.59 2.94
CA VAL A 103 -13.44 -0.21 3.07
C VAL A 103 -13.28 -1.43 2.20
N VAL A 104 -13.35 -2.63 2.79
CA VAL A 104 -13.28 -3.89 2.07
C VAL A 104 -14.69 -4.46 1.97
N GLU A 105 -15.13 -4.73 0.75
CA GLU A 105 -16.44 -5.33 0.42
C GLU A 105 -16.29 -6.76 -0.14
#